data_AF-K0CIV9-F1
#
_entry.id   AF-K0CIV9-F1
#
_cell.length_a   1.000
_cell.length_b   1.000
_cell.length_c   1.000
_cell.angle_alpha   90.00
_cell.angle_beta   90.00
_cell.angle_gamma   90.00
#
_symmetry.space_group_name_H-M   'P 1'
#
loop_
_entity.id
_entity.type
_entity.pdbx_description
1 polymer ?
#
loop_
_entity_poly.entity_id
_entity_poly.type
_entity_poly.pdbx_seq_one_letter_code
_entity_poly.pdbx_strand_id
1 'polypeptide(L)'
;MSNQTVSEQTRALARRLTLVWFAVLSAPLLVGVAIALLVAYGHFQPLAELVPADTARMVAVGAMGLVLVVARPLRKVLLAPQTVAARPLKDPRATSAEGQELAALKAQAGAFSFLGVMDLVSVLVIVLSLAHADAVLALINGVFSLILALVAKPDFAALINDVATELRRPS
;
A
#
# COMPACT_ATOMS: atom_id res chain seq x y z
N MET A 1 -25.77 -22.09 6.13
CA MET A 1 -24.78 -21.49 7.04
C MET A 1 -25.23 -20.07 7.35
N SER A 2 -25.33 -19.71 8.63
CA SER A 2 -26.04 -18.50 9.07
C SER A 2 -25.31 -17.21 8.66
N ASN A 3 -26.05 -16.15 8.33
CA ASN A 3 -25.52 -14.82 8.01
C ASN A 3 -24.52 -14.29 9.06
N GLN A 4 -24.59 -14.80 10.29
CA GLN A 4 -23.72 -14.46 11.40
C GLN A 4 -22.27 -14.94 11.18
N THR A 5 -22.07 -16.19 10.76
CA THR A 5 -20.73 -16.77 10.52
C THR A 5 -20.00 -16.06 9.39
N VAL A 6 -20.76 -15.69 8.35
CA VAL A 6 -20.27 -14.91 7.21
C VAL A 6 -19.81 -13.52 7.64
N SER A 7 -20.57 -12.84 8.50
CA SER A 7 -20.23 -11.51 9.01
C SER A 7 -18.95 -11.48 9.88
N GLU A 8 -18.68 -12.57 10.59
CA GLU A 8 -17.49 -12.71 11.43
C GLU A 8 -16.25 -12.99 10.59
N GLN A 9 -16.38 -13.82 9.55
CA GLN A 9 -15.31 -14.07 8.57
C GLN A 9 -14.89 -12.79 7.86
N THR A 10 -15.85 -11.99 7.38
CA THR A 10 -15.55 -10.70 6.72
C THR A 10 -14.84 -9.73 7.65
N ARG A 11 -15.27 -9.63 8.92
CA ARG A 11 -14.59 -8.79 9.93
C ARG A 11 -13.20 -9.30 10.27
N ALA A 12 -13.01 -10.61 10.38
CA ALA A 12 -11.69 -11.21 10.60
C ALA A 12 -10.73 -10.92 9.43
N LEU A 13 -11.21 -11.02 8.19
CA LEU A 13 -10.43 -10.73 7.00
C LEU A 13 -10.08 -9.24 6.88
N ALA A 14 -11.05 -8.34 7.10
CA ALA A 14 -10.81 -6.89 7.09
C ALA A 14 -9.77 -6.46 8.14
N ARG A 15 -9.79 -7.10 9.33
CA ARG A 15 -8.75 -6.89 10.35
C ARG A 15 -7.38 -7.35 9.89
N ARG A 16 -7.27 -8.55 9.31
CA ARG A 16 -5.99 -9.05 8.76
C ARG A 16 -5.45 -8.15 7.66
N LEU A 17 -6.30 -7.70 6.73
CA LEU A 17 -5.92 -6.78 5.66
C LEU A 17 -5.46 -5.43 6.21
N THR A 18 -6.14 -4.93 7.26
CA THR A 18 -5.71 -3.70 7.95
C THR A 18 -4.34 -3.86 8.60
N LEU A 19 -4.08 -4.99 9.26
CA LEU A 19 -2.77 -5.26 9.88
C LEU A 19 -1.67 -5.35 8.82
N VAL A 20 -1.91 -6.08 7.72
CA VAL A 20 -0.95 -6.19 6.62
C VAL A 20 -0.71 -4.83 5.96
N TRP A 21 -1.76 -4.03 5.77
CA TRP A 21 -1.65 -2.69 5.22
C TRP A 21 -0.68 -1.81 6.02
N PHE A 22 -0.89 -1.73 7.35
CA PHE A 22 0.01 -0.98 8.21
C PHE A 22 1.39 -1.61 8.32
N ALA A 23 1.49 -2.93 8.36
CA ALA A 23 2.78 -3.62 8.44
C ALA A 23 3.66 -3.27 7.23
N VAL A 24 3.12 -3.36 6.01
CA VAL A 24 3.90 -3.07 4.81
C VAL A 24 4.27 -1.58 4.73
N LEU A 25 3.33 -0.68 5.03
CA LEU A 25 3.62 0.76 5.00
C LEU A 25 4.46 1.26 6.19
N SER A 26 4.65 0.44 7.24
CA SER A 26 5.62 0.71 8.30
C SER A 26 7.05 0.29 7.94
N ALA A 27 7.23 -0.59 6.95
CA ALA A 27 8.55 -1.05 6.53
C ALA A 27 9.46 0.08 6.04
N PRO A 28 8.99 1.06 5.24
CA PRO A 28 9.80 2.22 4.86
C PRO A 28 10.31 3.05 6.04
N LEU A 29 9.57 3.10 7.15
CA LEU A 29 10.03 3.76 8.36
C LEU A 29 11.18 3.00 9.02
N LEU A 30 11.06 1.67 9.14
CA LEU A 30 12.14 0.85 9.69
C LEU A 30 13.39 0.95 8.83
N VAL A 31 13.23 0.94 7.50
CA VAL A 31 14.34 1.17 6.56
C VAL A 31 14.92 2.57 6.72
N GLY A 32 14.08 3.60 6.85
CA GLY A 32 14.53 4.97 7.10
C GLY A 32 15.34 5.12 8.38
N VAL A 33 14.90 4.50 9.47
CA VAL A 33 15.63 4.45 10.74
C VAL A 33 16.95 3.70 10.58
N ALA A 34 16.96 2.56 9.89
CA ALA A 34 18.18 1.80 9.64
C ALA A 34 19.20 2.61 8.82
N ILE A 35 18.76 3.32 7.77
CA ILE A 35 19.61 4.22 6.98
C ILE A 35 20.14 5.36 7.87
N ALA A 36 19.30 5.97 8.70
CA ALA A 36 19.74 7.03 9.59
C ALA A 36 20.81 6.56 10.58
N LEU A 37 20.65 5.36 11.15
CA LEU A 37 21.67 4.76 12.02
C LEU A 37 22.96 4.43 11.24
N LEU A 38 22.83 3.91 10.02
CA LEU A 38 23.96 3.58 9.16
C LEU A 38 24.78 4.82 8.76
N VAL A 39 24.12 5.95 8.51
CA VAL A 39 24.78 7.23 8.21
C VAL A 39 25.40 7.82 9.47
N ALA A 40 24.66 7.85 10.58
CA ALA A 40 25.09 8.49 11.83
C ALA A 40 26.22 7.73 12.54
N TYR A 41 26.15 6.40 12.59
CA TYR A 41 27.10 5.55 13.32
C TYR A 41 27.99 4.71 12.41
N GLY A 42 27.52 4.37 11.20
CA GLY A 42 28.28 3.56 10.25
C GLY A 42 29.17 4.36 9.30
N HIS A 43 29.18 5.70 9.40
CA HIS A 43 29.93 6.61 8.50
C HIS A 43 29.72 6.32 7.02
N PHE A 44 28.52 5.88 6.67
CA PHE A 44 28.17 5.47 5.32
C PHE A 44 28.33 6.62 4.33
N GLN A 45 29.11 6.37 3.28
CA GLN A 45 29.39 7.34 2.24
C GLN A 45 28.34 7.23 1.12
N PRO A 46 28.04 8.33 0.41
CA PRO A 46 27.15 8.28 -0.75
C PRO A 46 27.71 7.30 -1.79
N LEU A 47 26.84 6.40 -2.26
CA LEU A 47 27.17 5.40 -3.27
C LEU A 47 27.30 6.03 -4.66
N ALA A 48 26.50 7.06 -4.95
CA ALA A 48 26.49 7.76 -6.23
C ALA A 48 25.85 9.14 -6.10
N GLU A 49 26.52 10.16 -6.59
CA GLU A 49 26.01 11.54 -6.63
C GLU A 49 25.36 11.79 -8.01
N LEU A 50 24.15 11.25 -8.19
CA LEU A 50 23.42 11.36 -9.47
C LEU A 50 22.98 12.81 -9.75
N VAL A 51 22.64 13.53 -8.69
CA VAL A 51 22.18 14.92 -8.69
C VAL A 51 22.55 15.56 -7.34
N PRO A 52 22.57 16.90 -7.23
CA PRO A 52 22.74 17.55 -5.94
C PRO A 52 21.69 17.06 -4.94
N ALA A 53 22.12 16.69 -3.73
CA ALA A 53 21.25 16.11 -2.71
C ALA A 53 20.04 16.99 -2.38
N ASP A 54 20.20 18.32 -2.37
CA ASP A 54 19.10 19.26 -2.13
C ASP A 54 18.04 19.23 -3.24
N THR A 55 18.47 19.13 -4.50
CA THR A 55 17.56 18.97 -5.64
C THR A 55 16.83 17.63 -5.57
N ALA A 56 17.57 16.55 -5.27
CA ALA A 56 17.02 15.21 -5.09
C ALA A 56 15.94 15.18 -4.00
N ARG A 57 16.23 15.82 -2.86
CA ARG A 57 15.31 15.95 -1.71
C ARG A 57 14.08 16.76 -2.07
N MET A 58 14.24 17.91 -2.73
CA MET A 58 13.11 18.75 -3.12
C MET A 58 12.17 18.03 -4.10
N VAL A 59 12.74 17.33 -5.09
CA VAL A 59 11.96 16.51 -6.03
C VAL A 59 11.26 15.35 -5.33
N ALA A 60 11.95 14.65 -4.44
CA ALA A 60 11.39 13.54 -3.68
C ALA A 60 10.23 13.98 -2.77
N VAL A 61 10.41 15.07 -2.02
CA VAL A 61 9.35 15.65 -1.17
C VAL A 61 8.17 16.14 -2.01
N GLY A 62 8.44 16.77 -3.16
CA GLY A 62 7.40 17.17 -4.11
C GLY A 62 6.60 15.97 -4.63
N ALA A 63 7.27 14.88 -5.01
CA ALA A 63 6.64 13.65 -5.45
C ALA A 63 5.80 13.00 -4.35
N MET A 64 6.32 12.91 -3.11
CA MET A 64 5.56 12.42 -1.95
C MET A 64 4.29 13.25 -1.72
N GLY A 65 4.42 14.58 -1.74
CA GLY A 65 3.28 15.48 -1.59
C GLY A 65 2.21 15.25 -2.67
N LEU A 66 2.64 15.10 -3.93
CA LEU A 66 1.74 14.78 -5.04
C LEU A 66 1.03 13.44 -4.81
N VAL A 67 1.75 12.40 -4.37
CA VAL A 67 1.17 11.08 -4.05
C VAL A 67 0.11 11.21 -2.97
N LEU A 68 0.32 12.01 -1.92
CA LEU A 68 -0.70 12.24 -0.88
C LEU A 68 -1.96 12.88 -1.46
N VAL A 69 -1.82 13.83 -2.38
CA VAL A 69 -2.94 14.50 -3.05
C VAL A 69 -3.71 13.51 -3.93
N VAL A 70 -2.99 12.70 -4.73
CA VAL A 70 -3.63 11.75 -5.66
C VAL A 70 -4.06 10.44 -4.98
N ALA A 71 -3.59 10.13 -3.77
CA ALA A 71 -3.91 8.88 -3.07
C ALA A 71 -5.41 8.65 -2.92
N ARG A 72 -6.16 9.70 -2.54
CA ARG A 72 -7.62 9.63 -2.36
C ARG A 72 -8.40 9.42 -3.67
N PRO A 73 -8.19 10.21 -4.74
CA PRO A 73 -8.86 9.97 -6.02
C PRO A 73 -8.41 8.67 -6.66
N LEU A 74 -7.13 8.31 -6.58
CA LEU A 74 -6.60 7.07 -7.12
C LEU A 74 -7.21 5.85 -6.41
N ARG A 75 -7.42 5.91 -5.10
CA ARG A 75 -8.18 4.90 -4.35
C ARG A 75 -9.59 4.70 -4.91
N LYS A 76 -10.30 5.79 -5.23
CA LYS A 76 -11.66 5.71 -5.79
C LYS A 76 -11.69 5.06 -7.18
N VAL A 77 -10.65 5.25 -7.99
CA VAL A 77 -10.57 4.69 -9.35
C VAL A 77 -10.06 3.25 -9.34
N LEU A 78 -9.01 2.95 -8.57
CA LEU A 78 -8.40 1.60 -8.52
C LEU A 78 -9.20 0.59 -7.69
N LEU A 79 -9.93 1.04 -6.66
CA LEU A 79 -10.80 0.18 -5.85
C LEU A 79 -12.27 0.29 -6.25
N ALA A 80 -12.58 0.83 -7.43
CA ALA A 80 -13.95 0.80 -7.92
C ALA A 80 -14.39 -0.68 -8.03
N PRO A 81 -15.59 -1.05 -7.53
CA PRO A 81 -16.06 -2.44 -7.51
C PRO A 81 -16.02 -3.11 -8.89
N GLN A 82 -16.19 -2.31 -9.94
CA GLN A 82 -16.21 -2.69 -11.35
C GLN A 82 -14.83 -3.16 -11.85
N THR A 83 -13.75 -2.47 -11.47
CA THR A 83 -12.37 -2.84 -11.82
C THR A 83 -11.85 -3.98 -10.95
N VAL A 84 -12.29 -4.09 -9.70
CA VAL A 84 -11.97 -5.22 -8.81
C VAL A 84 -12.69 -6.49 -9.27
N ALA A 85 -13.94 -6.39 -9.71
CA ALA A 85 -14.73 -7.52 -10.24
C ALA A 85 -14.18 -8.03 -11.58
N ALA A 86 -13.74 -7.13 -12.47
CA ALA A 86 -13.17 -7.49 -13.78
C ALA A 86 -11.73 -8.05 -13.72
N ARG A 87 -11.06 -8.01 -12.56
CA ARG A 87 -9.65 -8.41 -12.47
C ARG A 87 -9.51 -9.94 -12.48
N PRO A 88 -8.75 -10.52 -13.43
CA PRO A 88 -8.49 -11.95 -13.45
C PRO A 88 -7.61 -12.32 -12.25
N LEU A 89 -8.09 -13.25 -11.42
CA LEU A 89 -7.32 -13.83 -10.31
C LEU A 89 -6.40 -14.91 -10.87
N LYS A 90 -5.08 -14.79 -10.63
CA LYS A 90 -4.10 -15.86 -10.90
C LYS A 90 -3.98 -16.87 -9.76
N ASP A 91 -4.79 -16.75 -8.71
CA ASP A 91 -4.73 -17.64 -7.55
C ASP A 91 -5.45 -18.96 -7.88
N PRO A 92 -4.78 -20.13 -7.79
CA PRO A 92 -5.41 -21.43 -8.05
C PRO A 92 -6.59 -21.75 -7.10
N ARG A 93 -6.72 -21.04 -5.97
CA ARG A 93 -7.90 -21.13 -5.08
C ARG A 93 -9.13 -20.42 -5.64
N ALA A 94 -8.98 -19.50 -6.59
CA ALA A 94 -10.08 -18.81 -7.24
C ALA A 94 -10.91 -19.74 -8.14
N THR A 95 -10.32 -20.86 -8.58
CA THR A 95 -10.99 -21.89 -9.41
C THR A 95 -12.02 -22.71 -8.62
N SER A 96 -11.96 -22.69 -7.28
CA SER A 96 -12.84 -23.47 -6.39
C SER A 96 -13.62 -22.63 -5.38
N ALA A 97 -13.43 -21.31 -5.37
CA ALA A 97 -14.10 -20.40 -4.46
C ALA A 97 -15.45 -19.94 -5.04
N GLU A 98 -16.54 -19.99 -4.26
CA GLU A 98 -17.86 -19.51 -4.70
C GLU A 98 -18.32 -18.30 -3.86
N GLY A 99 -18.98 -17.35 -4.52
CA GLY A 99 -19.62 -16.20 -3.89
C GLY A 99 -18.67 -15.32 -3.06
N GLN A 100 -18.74 -15.45 -1.73
CA GLN A 100 -18.14 -14.51 -0.78
C GLN A 100 -16.63 -14.73 -0.57
N GLU A 101 -16.14 -15.94 -0.80
CA GLU A 101 -14.71 -16.27 -0.74
C GLU A 101 -13.96 -15.74 -1.97
N LEU A 102 -14.60 -15.77 -3.14
CA LEU A 102 -14.06 -15.19 -4.38
C LEU A 102 -14.09 -13.65 -4.34
N ALA A 103 -15.11 -13.06 -3.73
CA ALA A 103 -15.19 -11.62 -3.44
C ALA A 103 -14.03 -11.14 -2.55
N ALA A 104 -13.76 -11.89 -1.48
CA ALA A 104 -12.66 -11.64 -0.55
C ALA A 104 -11.30 -11.72 -1.24
N LEU A 105 -11.07 -12.73 -2.08
CA LEU A 105 -9.83 -12.91 -2.84
C LEU A 105 -9.60 -11.76 -3.85
N LYS A 106 -10.65 -11.31 -4.57
CA LYS A 106 -10.56 -10.17 -5.48
C LYS A 106 -10.28 -8.85 -4.75
N ALA A 107 -10.98 -8.60 -3.63
CA ALA A 107 -10.75 -7.41 -2.81
C ALA A 107 -9.33 -7.39 -2.22
N GLN A 108 -8.81 -8.54 -1.79
CA GLN A 108 -7.44 -8.69 -1.31
C GLN A 108 -6.43 -8.43 -2.44
N ALA A 109 -6.60 -9.01 -3.63
CA ALA A 109 -5.72 -8.77 -4.77
C ALA A 109 -5.72 -7.30 -5.22
N GLY A 110 -6.89 -6.65 -5.20
CA GLY A 110 -7.04 -5.21 -5.47
C GLY A 110 -6.30 -4.36 -4.44
N ALA A 111 -6.47 -4.67 -3.16
CA ALA A 111 -5.79 -4.00 -2.06
C ALA A 111 -4.26 -4.11 -2.15
N PHE A 112 -3.72 -5.30 -2.45
CA PHE A 112 -2.28 -5.51 -2.59
C PHE A 112 -1.70 -4.80 -3.82
N SER A 113 -2.41 -4.81 -4.94
CA SER A 113 -1.96 -4.08 -6.13
C SER A 113 -1.99 -2.57 -5.91
N PHE A 114 -3.01 -2.05 -5.22
CA PHE A 114 -3.05 -0.64 -4.85
C PHE A 114 -1.88 -0.32 -3.91
N LEU A 115 -1.66 -1.15 -2.90
CA LEU A 115 -0.54 -0.98 -1.97
C LEU A 115 0.82 -0.96 -2.70
N GLY A 116 1.05 -1.87 -3.65
CA GLY A 116 2.29 -1.89 -4.43
C GLY A 116 2.50 -0.63 -5.28
N VAL A 117 1.44 -0.08 -5.88
CA VAL A 117 1.52 1.18 -6.64
C VAL A 117 1.83 2.36 -5.70
N MET A 118 1.21 2.38 -4.52
CA MET A 118 1.42 3.44 -3.54
C MET A 118 2.82 3.39 -2.90
N ASP A 119 3.40 2.20 -2.72
CA ASP A 119 4.73 2.02 -2.13
C ASP A 119 5.88 2.27 -3.14
N LEU A 120 5.60 2.30 -4.45
CA LEU A 120 6.64 2.50 -5.48
C LEU A 120 7.47 3.77 -5.26
N VAL A 121 6.81 4.88 -4.92
CA VAL A 121 7.49 6.16 -4.65
C VAL A 121 8.36 6.05 -3.42
N SER A 122 7.89 5.36 -2.38
CA SER A 122 8.65 5.12 -1.16
C SER A 122 9.91 4.28 -1.43
N VAL A 123 9.80 3.23 -2.25
CA VAL A 123 10.95 2.42 -2.68
C VAL A 123 11.98 3.25 -3.46
N LEU A 124 11.52 4.09 -4.40
CA LEU A 124 12.42 4.98 -5.15
C LEU A 124 13.15 5.96 -4.23
N VAL A 125 12.46 6.49 -3.22
CA VAL A 125 13.09 7.40 -2.26
C VAL A 125 14.07 6.66 -1.35
N ILE A 126 13.81 5.41 -0.96
CA ILE A 126 14.78 4.58 -0.23
C ILE A 126 16.07 4.43 -1.04
N VAL A 127 15.96 4.10 -2.33
CA VAL A 127 17.12 3.98 -3.22
C VAL A 127 17.87 5.31 -3.32
N LEU A 128 17.14 6.41 -3.48
CA LEU A 128 17.72 7.75 -3.56
C LEU A 128 18.42 8.17 -2.25
N SER A 129 17.84 7.80 -1.12
CA SER A 129 18.38 8.07 0.23
C SER A 129 19.66 7.28 0.46
N LEU A 130 19.73 6.02 0.02
CA LEU A 130 20.95 5.23 0.04
C LEU A 130 22.01 5.80 -0.90
N ALA A 131 21.62 6.19 -2.12
CA ALA A 131 22.55 6.73 -3.11
C ALA A 131 23.28 7.98 -2.59
N HIS A 132 22.56 8.89 -1.93
CA HIS A 132 23.10 10.14 -1.40
C HIS A 132 23.50 10.07 0.08
N ALA A 133 23.38 8.90 0.74
CA ALA A 133 23.53 8.76 2.19
C ALA A 133 22.67 9.77 2.99
N ASP A 134 21.47 10.08 2.49
CA ASP A 134 20.58 11.10 3.06
C ASP A 134 19.63 10.50 4.11
N ALA A 135 20.08 10.54 5.36
CA ALA A 135 19.30 10.10 6.52
C ALA A 135 17.99 10.90 6.71
N VAL A 136 18.02 12.20 6.41
CA VAL A 136 16.84 13.06 6.60
C VAL A 136 15.75 12.68 5.61
N LEU A 137 16.12 12.49 4.34
CA LEU A 137 15.19 12.06 3.30
C LEU A 137 14.62 10.65 3.61
N ALA A 138 15.44 9.74 4.12
CA ALA A 138 15.00 8.40 4.50
C ALA A 138 13.96 8.43 5.63
N LEU A 139 14.16 9.28 6.64
CA LEU A 139 13.21 9.47 7.74
C LEU A 139 11.92 10.15 7.28
N ILE A 140 12.03 11.18 6.44
CA ILE A 140 10.86 11.86 5.84
C ILE A 140 10.03 10.85 5.04
N ASN A 141 10.68 9.97 4.26
CA ASN A 141 10.00 8.91 3.53
C ASN A 141 9.26 7.94 4.45
N GLY A 142 9.87 7.57 5.58
CA GLY A 142 9.23 6.75 6.60
C GLY A 142 7.95 7.37 7.16
N VAL A 143 8.02 8.66 7.52
CA VAL A 143 6.85 9.42 8.00
C VAL A 143 5.80 9.56 6.90
N PHE A 144 6.21 9.85 5.67
CA PHE A 144 5.33 9.91 4.51
C PHE A 144 4.57 8.60 4.31
N SER A 145 5.24 7.44 4.34
CA SER A 145 4.57 6.14 4.18
C SER A 145 3.55 5.86 5.29
N LEU A 146 3.81 6.30 6.52
CA LEU A 146 2.82 6.21 7.60
C LEU A 146 1.60 7.13 7.36
N ILE A 147 1.84 8.38 6.98
CA ILE A 147 0.76 9.32 6.64
C ILE A 147 -0.06 8.76 5.47
N LEU A 148 0.62 8.19 4.48
CA LEU A 148 0.00 7.59 3.32
C LEU A 148 -0.85 6.39 3.72
N ALA A 149 -0.38 5.57 4.66
CA ALA A 149 -1.16 4.45 5.20
C ALA A 149 -2.48 4.90 5.83
N LEU A 150 -2.48 6.04 6.52
CA LEU A 150 -3.68 6.62 7.11
C LEU A 150 -4.61 7.23 6.05
N VAL A 151 -4.05 8.02 5.12
CA VAL A 151 -4.82 8.76 4.11
C VAL A 151 -5.43 7.82 3.08
N ALA A 152 -4.68 6.81 2.65
CA ALA A 152 -5.05 5.88 1.59
C ALA A 152 -5.74 4.62 2.13
N LYS A 153 -5.89 4.46 3.47
CA LYS A 153 -6.54 3.30 4.08
C LYS A 153 -7.89 3.00 3.40
N PRO A 154 -8.08 1.81 2.81
CA PRO A 154 -9.38 1.38 2.33
C PRO A 154 -10.30 1.02 3.49
N ASP A 155 -11.60 1.28 3.35
CA ASP A 155 -12.59 0.60 4.17
C ASP A 155 -12.76 -0.83 3.63
N PHE A 156 -11.90 -1.72 4.12
CA PHE A 156 -11.89 -3.12 3.68
C PHE A 156 -13.21 -3.84 3.94
N ALA A 157 -13.95 -3.46 4.99
CA ALA A 157 -15.24 -4.08 5.30
C ALA A 157 -16.31 -3.66 4.29
N ALA A 158 -16.37 -2.36 3.95
CA ALA A 158 -17.24 -1.86 2.89
C ALA A 158 -16.88 -2.47 1.53
N LEU A 159 -15.59 -2.52 1.19
CA LEU A 159 -15.12 -3.08 -0.10
C LEU A 159 -15.51 -4.56 -0.27
N ILE A 160 -15.38 -5.39 0.78
CA ILE A 160 -15.75 -6.80 0.70
C ILE A 160 -17.27 -6.97 0.54
N ASN A 161 -18.06 -6.14 1.23
CA ASN A 161 -19.52 -6.19 1.12
C ASN A 161 -20.02 -5.70 -0.25
N ASP A 162 -19.42 -4.66 -0.80
CA ASP A 162 -19.78 -4.12 -2.12
C ASP A 162 -19.46 -5.13 -3.23
N VAL A 163 -18.29 -5.76 -3.18
CA VAL A 163 -17.90 -6.82 -4.13
C VAL A 163 -18.80 -8.06 -3.99
N ALA A 164 -19.16 -8.45 -2.77
CA ALA A 164 -20.08 -9.56 -2.53
C ALA A 164 -21.51 -9.25 -3.02
N THR A 165 -21.93 -7.99 -2.98
CA THR A 165 -23.24 -7.54 -3.47
C THR A 165 -23.29 -7.55 -4.99
N GLU A 166 -22.23 -7.07 -5.65
CA GLU A 166 -22.13 -7.08 -7.12
C GLU A 166 -22.07 -8.50 -7.68
N LEU A 167 -21.35 -9.41 -7.01
CA LEU A 167 -21.30 -10.83 -7.39
C LEU A 167 -22.63 -11.59 -7.18
N ARG A 168 -23.55 -11.06 -6.36
CA ARG A 168 -24.90 -11.60 -6.18
C ARG A 168 -25.91 -11.03 -7.17
N ARG A 169 -25.53 -10.02 -7.94
CA ARG A 169 -26.42 -9.42 -8.94
C ARG A 169 -26.45 -10.36 -10.16
N PRO A 170 -27.62 -10.93 -10.52
CA PRO A 170 -27.73 -11.73 -11.73
C PRO A 170 -27.44 -10.82 -12.93
N SER A 171 -26.51 -11.25 -13.77
CA SER A 171 -26.27 -10.68 -15.11
C SER A 171 -27.49 -10.89 -16.00
#